data_AF-A0A410FUG5-F1
#
_entry.id   AF-A0A410FUG5-F1
#
_cell.length_a   1.000
_cell.length_b   1.000
_cell.length_c   1.000
_cell.angle_alpha   90.00
_cell.angle_beta   90.00
_cell.angle_gamma   90.00
#
_symmetry.space_group_name_H-M   'P 1'
#
loop_
_entity.id
_entity.type
_entity.pdbx_description
1 polymer ?
#
loop_
_entity_poly.entity_id
_entity_poly.type
_entity_poly.pdbx_seq_one_letter_code
_entity_poly.pdbx_strand_id
1 'polypeptide(L)'
;MDKLCVALRIQADEDGLWLEDDGRRVPLPGSFWHALAGALRDAGQPELAGRVERAHAESEERRVRAQAKFLCMDPAYSPEQARRCHELLEEDLKSG
;
A
#
# COMPACT_ATOMS: atom_id res chain seq x y z
N MET A 1 -1.12 -35.48 -1.98
CA MET A 1 -0.60 -34.10 -1.95
C MET A 1 -1.78 -33.19 -2.15
N ASP A 2 -2.13 -32.43 -1.13
CA ASP A 2 -3.18 -31.43 -1.24
C ASP A 2 -2.67 -30.28 -2.11
N LYS A 3 -3.53 -29.78 -3.00
CA LYS A 3 -3.21 -28.62 -3.84
C LYS A 3 -3.42 -27.37 -3.00
N LEU A 4 -2.35 -26.60 -2.78
CA LEU A 4 -2.47 -25.26 -2.21
C LEU A 4 -2.87 -24.29 -3.33
N CYS A 5 -4.11 -23.80 -3.28
CA CYS A 5 -4.61 -22.76 -4.17
C CYS A 5 -4.80 -21.48 -3.37
N VAL A 6 -4.00 -20.45 -3.66
CA VAL A 6 -4.11 -19.13 -3.02
C VAL A 6 -4.63 -18.13 -4.04
N ALA A 7 -5.69 -17.41 -3.70
CA ALA A 7 -6.18 -16.32 -4.52
C ALA A 7 -5.54 -15.02 -4.04
N LEU A 8 -4.74 -14.41 -4.92
CA LEU A 8 -4.26 -13.06 -4.68
C LEU A 8 -5.28 -12.06 -5.21
N ARG A 9 -5.83 -11.23 -4.32
CA ARG A 9 -6.64 -10.07 -4.70
C ARG A 9 -5.83 -8.80 -4.49
N ILE A 10 -5.72 -8.01 -5.55
CA ILE A 10 -5.01 -6.73 -5.55
C ILE A 10 -6.08 -5.65 -5.73
N GLN A 11 -6.41 -4.96 -4.65
CA GLN A 11 -7.28 -3.78 -4.67
C GLN A 11 -6.56 -2.64 -3.95
N ALA A 12 -6.59 -1.46 -4.54
CA ALA A 12 -6.23 -0.25 -3.82
C ALA A 12 -7.49 0.26 -3.11
N ASP A 13 -7.84 -0.31 -1.96
CA ASP A 13 -8.87 0.21 -1.05
C ASP A 13 -8.23 0.72 0.26
N GLU A 14 -9.02 0.95 1.32
CA GLU A 14 -8.50 1.45 2.59
C GLU A 14 -7.63 0.43 3.34
N ASP A 15 -7.80 -0.87 3.06
CA ASP A 15 -7.15 -1.97 3.78
C ASP A 15 -5.79 -2.38 3.17
N GLY A 16 -5.43 -1.78 2.03
CA GLY A 16 -4.13 -1.95 1.38
C GLY A 16 -4.00 -3.24 0.57
N LEU A 17 -2.91 -3.98 0.73
CA LEU A 17 -2.64 -5.22 -0.04
C LEU A 17 -2.64 -6.46 0.87
N TRP A 18 -3.34 -7.52 0.44
CA TRP A 18 -3.46 -8.76 1.21
C TRP A 18 -3.53 -10.01 0.31
N LEU A 19 -3.22 -11.16 0.89
CA LEU A 19 -3.65 -12.46 0.37
C LEU A 19 -5.02 -12.82 0.94
N GLU A 20 -5.85 -13.49 0.15
CA GLU A 20 -7.08 -14.10 0.62
C GLU A 20 -6.90 -15.62 0.75
N ASP A 21 -7.15 -16.13 1.95
CA ASP A 21 -7.13 -17.56 2.28
C ASP A 21 -8.42 -17.92 3.00
N ASP A 22 -9.32 -18.67 2.34
CA ASP A 22 -10.64 -19.05 2.86
C ASP A 22 -11.44 -17.87 3.48
N GLY A 23 -11.47 -16.74 2.76
CA GLY A 23 -12.13 -15.51 3.22
C GLY A 23 -11.36 -14.70 4.26
N ARG A 24 -10.22 -15.20 4.75
CA ARG A 24 -9.32 -14.44 5.63
C ARG A 24 -8.40 -13.57 4.80
N ARG A 25 -8.33 -12.27 5.16
CA ARG A 25 -7.33 -11.34 4.63
C ARG A 25 -6.04 -11.44 5.45
N VAL A 26 -4.93 -11.68 4.76
CA VAL A 26 -3.60 -11.76 5.35
C VAL A 26 -2.74 -10.63 4.79
N PRO A 27 -2.46 -9.57 5.57
CA PRO A 27 -1.60 -8.48 5.12
C PRO A 27 -0.17 -8.99 4.96
N LEU A 28 0.50 -8.54 3.91
CA LEU A 28 1.89 -8.91 3.62
C LEU A 28 2.79 -7.68 3.54
N PRO A 29 4.08 -7.83 3.91
CA PRO A 29 5.03 -6.73 3.87
C PRO A 29 5.33 -6.29 2.43
N GLY A 30 5.74 -5.03 2.26
CA GLY A 30 6.11 -4.47 0.96
C GLY A 30 7.18 -5.25 0.19
N SER A 31 8.12 -5.88 0.91
CA SER A 31 9.16 -6.73 0.30
C SER A 31 8.57 -7.92 -0.45
N PHE A 32 7.46 -8.48 0.00
CA PHE A 32 6.77 -9.57 -0.69
C PHE A 32 6.21 -9.09 -2.03
N TRP A 33 5.53 -7.94 -2.04
CA TRP A 33 4.92 -7.37 -3.24
C TRP A 33 5.97 -7.01 -4.30
N HIS A 34 7.10 -6.49 -3.87
CA HIS A 34 8.24 -6.21 -4.74
C HIS A 34 8.83 -7.50 -5.35
N ALA A 35 9.04 -8.53 -4.51
CA ALA A 35 9.53 -9.83 -4.96
C ALA A 35 8.56 -10.51 -5.94
N LEU A 36 7.25 -10.42 -5.68
CA LEU A 36 6.22 -10.95 -6.57
C LEU A 36 6.25 -10.26 -7.94
N ALA A 37 6.33 -8.93 -7.98
CA ALA A 37 6.44 -8.19 -9.23
C ALA A 37 7.70 -8.58 -10.02
N GLY A 38 8.83 -8.78 -9.33
CA GLY A 38 10.06 -9.32 -9.93
C GLY A 38 9.85 -10.68 -10.57
N ALA A 39 9.30 -11.64 -9.80
CA ALA A 39 9.03 -12.98 -10.29
C ALA A 39 8.05 -13.01 -11.48
N LEU A 40 7.04 -12.12 -11.48
CA LEU A 40 6.11 -11.98 -12.60
C LEU A 40 6.80 -11.47 -13.87
N ARG A 41 7.73 -10.51 -13.76
CA ARG A 41 8.55 -10.08 -14.90
C ARG A 41 9.39 -11.23 -15.46
N ASP A 42 10.06 -11.96 -14.58
CA ASP A 42 10.90 -13.09 -14.98
C ASP A 42 10.08 -14.23 -15.62
N ALA A 43 8.81 -14.38 -15.22
CA ALA A 43 7.86 -15.32 -15.81
C ALA A 43 7.21 -14.81 -17.13
N GLY A 44 7.64 -13.66 -17.66
CA GLY A 44 7.10 -13.10 -18.90
C GLY A 44 5.71 -12.47 -18.75
N GLN A 45 5.36 -12.00 -17.55
CA GLN A 45 4.11 -11.31 -17.23
C GLN A 45 4.35 -9.84 -16.80
N PRO A 46 4.99 -9.01 -17.66
CA PRO A 46 5.39 -7.65 -17.27
C PRO A 46 4.21 -6.71 -17.00
N GLU A 47 3.07 -6.86 -17.70
CA GLU A 47 1.88 -6.03 -17.45
C GLU A 47 1.27 -6.34 -16.08
N LEU A 48 1.26 -7.62 -15.67
CA LEU A 48 0.76 -8.02 -14.36
C LEU A 48 1.70 -7.52 -13.26
N ALA A 49 3.01 -7.62 -13.45
CA ALA A 49 3.99 -7.04 -12.55
C ALA A 49 3.79 -5.53 -12.36
N GLY A 50 3.62 -4.77 -13.45
CA GLY A 50 3.39 -3.33 -13.37
C GLY A 50 2.04 -2.95 -12.74
N ARG A 51 1.03 -3.84 -12.77
CA ARG A 51 -0.21 -3.64 -11.99
C ARG A 51 0.02 -3.85 -10.50
N VAL A 52 0.81 -4.86 -10.11
CA VAL A 52 1.16 -5.12 -8.70
C VAL A 52 1.96 -3.96 -8.12
N GLU A 53 2.96 -3.46 -8.86
CA GLU A 53 3.81 -2.34 -8.42
C GLU A 53 3.00 -1.05 -8.23
N ARG A 54 2.08 -0.74 -9.16
CA ARG A 54 1.20 0.43 -9.03
C ARG A 54 0.26 0.31 -7.83
N ALA A 55 -0.41 -0.82 -7.65
CA ALA A 55 -1.29 -1.04 -6.51
C ALA A 55 -0.53 -0.94 -5.18
N HIS A 56 0.72 -1.42 -5.14
CA HIS A 56 1.58 -1.28 -3.96
C HIS A 56 1.98 0.17 -3.70
N ALA A 57 2.36 0.93 -4.73
CA ALA A 57 2.66 2.35 -4.58
C ALA A 57 1.44 3.15 -4.09
N GLU A 58 0.26 2.91 -4.67
CA GLU A 58 -0.99 3.55 -4.27
C GLU A 58 -1.39 3.22 -2.82
N SER A 59 -1.23 1.96 -2.41
CA SER A 59 -1.47 1.52 -1.04
C SER A 59 -0.52 2.18 -0.04
N GLU A 60 0.77 2.26 -0.37
CA GLU A 60 1.78 2.90 0.50
C GLU A 60 1.54 4.40 0.62
N GLU A 61 1.21 5.07 -0.48
CA GLU A 61 0.86 6.49 -0.48
C GLU A 61 -0.33 6.77 0.42
N ARG A 62 -1.40 5.97 0.32
CA ARG A 62 -2.56 6.10 1.23
C ARG A 62 -2.20 5.85 2.68
N ARG A 63 -1.35 4.85 2.97
CA ARG A 63 -0.88 4.56 4.33
C ARG A 63 -0.11 5.74 4.91
N VAL A 64 0.80 6.33 4.14
CA VAL A 64 1.56 7.54 4.53
C VAL A 64 0.61 8.72 4.76
N ARG A 65 -0.37 8.93 3.88
CA ARG A 65 -1.37 10.01 4.04
C ARG A 65 -2.25 9.80 5.28
N ALA A 66 -2.74 8.58 5.52
CA ALA A 66 -3.54 8.25 6.70
C ALA A 66 -2.73 8.42 7.99
N GLN A 67 -1.47 7.96 7.98
CA GLN A 67 -0.55 8.17 9.09
C GLN A 67 -0.30 9.67 9.31
N ALA A 68 -0.04 10.45 8.26
CA ALA A 68 0.13 11.89 8.37
C ALA A 68 -1.10 12.57 9.00
N LYS A 69 -2.31 12.25 8.52
CA LYS A 69 -3.58 12.75 9.10
C LYS A 69 -3.71 12.43 10.58
N PHE A 70 -3.37 11.20 10.99
CA PHE A 70 -3.38 10.79 12.39
C PHE A 70 -2.35 11.56 13.22
N LEU A 71 -1.12 11.72 12.72
CA LEU A 71 -0.06 12.45 13.41
C LEU A 71 -0.38 13.96 13.54
N CYS A 72 -1.09 14.55 12.58
CA CYS A 72 -1.52 15.95 12.68
C CYS A 72 -2.56 16.21 13.79
N MET A 73 -3.27 15.17 14.23
CA MET A 73 -4.32 15.25 15.25
C MET A 73 -3.80 15.00 16.69
N ASP A 74 -2.53 14.62 16.84
CA ASP A 74 -1.93 14.33 18.14
C ASP A 74 -1.34 15.62 18.78
N PRO A 75 -1.79 16.03 19.98
CA PRO A 75 -1.35 17.26 20.64
C PRO A 75 0.11 17.24 21.15
N ALA A 76 0.84 16.13 21.01
CA ALA A 76 2.21 15.98 21.51
C ALA A 76 3.33 16.44 20.54
N TYR A 77 3.01 16.95 19.36
CA TYR A 77 3.97 17.14 18.28
C TYR A 77 4.79 18.44 18.33
N SER A 78 6.06 18.36 17.88
CA SER A 78 6.95 19.52 17.77
C SER A 78 6.57 20.42 16.57
N PRO A 79 6.95 21.71 16.56
CA PRO A 79 6.59 22.65 15.50
C PRO A 79 7.01 22.20 14.08
N GLU A 80 8.11 21.46 13.98
CA GLU A 80 8.64 20.98 12.70
C GLU A 80 7.79 19.83 12.12
N GLN A 81 7.27 18.96 12.99
CA GLN A 81 6.38 17.88 12.60
C GLN A 81 4.99 18.42 12.22
N ALA A 82 4.50 19.44 12.91
CA ALA A 82 3.28 20.17 12.53
C ALA A 82 3.41 20.86 11.15
N ARG A 83 4.59 21.40 10.82
CA ARG A 83 4.84 22.02 9.51
C ARG A 83 4.80 20.98 8.38
N ARG A 84 5.48 19.84 8.56
CA ARG A 84 5.48 18.73 7.59
C ARG A 84 4.07 18.16 7.37
N CYS A 85 3.25 18.15 8.43
CA CYS A 85 1.85 17.78 8.37
C CYS A 85 1.01 18.74 7.51
N HIS A 86 1.20 20.05 7.69
CA HIS A 86 0.52 21.07 6.88
C HIS A 86 0.91 20.99 5.40
N GLU A 87 2.20 20.81 5.10
CA GLU A 87 2.70 20.67 3.72
C GLU A 87 2.00 19.49 3.01
N LEU A 88 1.84 18.34 3.67
CA LEU A 88 1.14 17.17 3.13
C LEU A 88 -0.38 17.38 2.96
N LEU A 89 -1.04 18.11 3.86
CA LEU A 89 -2.47 18.44 3.74
C LEU A 89 -2.74 19.42 2.59
N GLU A 90 -1.84 20.37 2.36
CA GLU A 90 -1.95 21.30 1.23
C GLU A 90 -1.77 20.61 -0.13
N GLU A 91 -0.93 19.58 -0.21
CA GLU A 91 -0.78 18.75 -1.42
C GLU A 91 -2.04 17.92 -1.69
N ASP A 92 -2.72 17.42 -0.65
CA ASP A 92 -4.01 16.70 -0.73
C ASP A 92 -5.13 17.64 -1.25
N LEU A 93 -5.16 18.90 -0.81
CA LEU A 93 -6.14 19.91 -1.25
C LEU A 93 -5.92 20.41 -2.69
N LYS A 94 -4.70 20.33 -3.22
CA LYS A 94 -4.37 20.77 -4.59
C LYS A 94 -4.51 19.67 -5.64
N SER A 95 -4.60 18.41 -5.21
CA SER A 95 -4.60 17.23 -6.09
C SER A 95 -5.96 16.55 -6.21
N GLY A 96 -7.00 17.06 -5.53
CA GLY A 96 -8.41 16.68 -5.69
C GLY A 96 -9.15 17.61 -6.64
#